data_AF-A0A6A2F654-F1
#
_entry.id   AF-A0A6A2F654-F1
#
_cell.length_a   1.000
_cell.length_b   1.000
_cell.length_c   1.000
_cell.angle_alpha   90.00
_cell.angle_beta   90.00
_cell.angle_gamma   90.00
#
_symmetry.space_group_name_H-M   'P 1'
#
loop_
_entity.id
_entity.type
_entity.pdbx_description
1 polymer ?
#
loop_
_entity_poly.entity_id
_entity_poly.type
_entity_poly.pdbx_seq_one_letter_code
_entity_poly.pdbx_strand_id
1 'polypeptide(L)'
;MSIAKNYGLKFFMHNPADGERLVPYITCSNDIHGDPTVNEGIAEYLENTGPNMAQQLIDELSIFHTETDPDDSFLVNYPIYGTDDFVFYMNQNTLYPNDSMDAFYVTFMSSGGIISDIPLRDLILLLGEWRDYLNSFGSKHNLANM
;
A
#
# COMPACT_ATOMS: atom_id res chain seq x y z
N MET A 1 10.75 8.90 11.18
CA MET A 1 9.33 9.00 11.58
C MET A 1 8.60 7.93 10.78
N SER A 2 7.69 7.16 11.36
CA SER A 2 7.03 6.06 10.64
C SER A 2 6.03 6.62 9.62
N ILE A 3 6.08 6.13 8.38
CA ILE A 3 5.16 6.52 7.32
C ILE A 3 3.73 6.07 7.64
N ALA A 4 3.55 4.89 8.25
CA ALA A 4 2.25 4.40 8.70
C ALA A 4 1.56 5.39 9.63
N LYS A 5 2.32 6.02 10.54
CA LYS A 5 1.78 7.06 11.44
C LYS A 5 1.33 8.33 10.71
N ASN A 6 1.95 8.68 9.59
CA ASN A 6 1.53 9.85 8.80
C ASN A 6 0.14 9.63 8.18
N TYR A 7 -0.19 8.37 7.88
CA TYR A 7 -1.49 7.94 7.36
C TYR A 7 -2.45 7.46 8.46
N GLY A 8 -2.15 7.73 9.73
CA GLY A 8 -3.01 7.28 10.83
C GLY A 8 -3.15 5.76 10.97
N LEU A 9 -2.24 4.99 10.35
CA LEU A 9 -2.25 3.53 10.37
C LEU A 9 -1.56 3.00 11.62
N LYS A 10 -2.11 1.93 12.19
CA LYS A 10 -1.52 1.20 13.31
C LYS A 10 -1.60 -0.29 13.04
N PHE A 11 -0.45 -0.96 13.12
CA PHE A 11 -0.32 -2.39 12.89
C PHE A 11 -0.53 -3.17 14.18
N PHE A 12 -1.22 -4.30 14.08
CA PHE A 12 -1.52 -5.18 15.19
C PHE A 12 -1.39 -6.65 14.81
N MET A 13 -1.30 -7.50 15.83
CA MET A 13 -1.41 -8.95 15.71
C MET A 13 -2.51 -9.41 16.67
N HIS A 14 -3.51 -10.10 16.14
CA HIS A 14 -4.50 -10.82 16.92
C HIS A 14 -4.05 -12.27 17.09
N ASN A 15 -4.12 -12.80 18.30
CA ASN A 15 -4.01 -14.23 18.54
C ASN A 15 -5.43 -14.79 18.68
N PRO A 16 -5.93 -15.60 17.72
CA PRO A 16 -7.21 -16.26 17.85
C PRO A 16 -7.20 -17.21 19.06
N ALA A 17 -8.39 -17.58 19.52
CA ALA A 17 -8.55 -18.46 20.67
C ALA A 17 -7.91 -19.85 20.49
N ASP A 18 -7.60 -20.25 19.25
CA ASP A 18 -6.89 -21.50 18.93
C ASP A 18 -5.38 -21.44 19.21
N GLY A 19 -4.78 -20.24 19.34
CA GLY A 19 -3.37 -20.06 19.68
C GLY A 19 -2.38 -20.52 18.61
N GLU A 20 -2.85 -20.98 17.45
CA GLU A 20 -1.99 -21.64 16.47
C GLU A 20 -1.26 -20.65 15.57
N ARG A 21 -1.85 -19.47 15.32
CA ARG A 21 -1.33 -18.47 14.39
C ARG A 21 -1.68 -17.06 14.82
N LEU A 22 -0.81 -16.11 14.52
CA LEU A 22 -1.12 -14.68 14.62
C LEU A 22 -1.81 -14.22 13.33
N VAL A 23 -2.88 -13.45 13.49
CA VAL A 23 -3.58 -12.80 12.39
C VAL A 23 -3.19 -11.31 12.39
N PRO A 24 -2.45 -10.86 11.38
CA PRO A 24 -2.14 -9.44 11.22
C PRO A 24 -3.39 -8.65 10.87
N TYR A 25 -3.50 -7.45 11.42
CA TYR A 25 -4.54 -6.48 11.04
C TYR A 25 -4.05 -5.04 11.27
N ILE A 26 -4.70 -4.08 10.64
CA ILE A 26 -4.35 -2.67 10.59
C ILE A 26 -5.59 -1.86 10.95
N THR A 27 -5.45 -0.93 11.90
CA THR A 27 -6.52 0.03 12.19
C THR A 27 -6.16 1.39 11.64
N CYS A 28 -7.16 2.11 11.15
CA CYS A 28 -7.06 3.52 10.80
C CYS A 28 -7.60 4.38 11.94
N SER A 29 -6.84 5.37 12.39
CA SER A 29 -7.44 6.55 13.01
C SER A 29 -7.92 7.50 11.91
N ASN A 30 -8.86 8.40 12.25
CA ASN A 30 -9.22 9.51 11.38
C ASN A 30 -7.96 10.14 10.77
N ASP A 31 -7.99 10.39 9.46
CA ASP A 31 -6.89 11.02 8.77
C ASP A 31 -6.65 12.46 9.28
N ILE A 32 -5.67 13.15 8.71
CA ILE A 32 -5.39 14.56 9.04
C ILE A 32 -6.56 15.51 8.72
N HIS A 33 -7.57 15.04 7.97
CA HIS A 33 -8.80 15.75 7.59
C HIS A 33 -10.02 15.32 8.42
N GLY A 34 -9.88 14.35 9.31
CA GLY A 34 -10.96 13.84 10.16
C GLY A 34 -11.79 12.72 9.54
N ASP A 35 -11.44 12.22 8.35
CA ASP A 35 -12.16 11.16 7.66
C ASP A 35 -11.60 9.77 8.05
N PRO A 36 -12.44 8.89 8.63
CA PRO A 36 -12.01 7.54 9.00
C PRO A 36 -11.82 6.60 7.79
N THR A 37 -12.44 6.91 6.64
CA THR A 37 -12.54 5.99 5.49
C THR A 37 -11.41 6.11 4.47
N VAL A 38 -10.74 7.26 4.42
CA VAL A 38 -9.71 7.56 3.39
C VAL A 38 -8.55 6.55 3.43
N ASN A 39 -8.10 6.15 4.62
CA ASN A 39 -6.97 5.22 4.74
C ASN A 39 -7.41 3.75 4.86
N GLU A 40 -8.70 3.45 4.86
CA GLU A 40 -9.20 2.05 4.92
C GLU A 40 -8.76 1.25 3.69
N GLY A 41 -8.77 1.86 2.50
CA GLY A 41 -8.28 1.20 1.29
C GLY A 41 -6.78 0.86 1.36
N ILE A 42 -5.98 1.70 2.01
CA ILE A 42 -4.56 1.42 2.24
C ILE A 42 -4.40 0.28 3.26
N ALA A 43 -5.16 0.32 4.35
CA ALA A 43 -5.13 -0.71 5.39
C ALA A 43 -5.53 -2.08 4.85
N GLU A 44 -6.68 -2.17 4.17
CA GLU A 44 -7.17 -3.42 3.58
C GLU A 44 -6.19 -3.98 2.55
N TYR A 45 -5.60 -3.12 1.72
CA TYR A 45 -4.58 -3.53 0.77
C TYR A 45 -3.35 -4.14 1.46
N LEU A 46 -2.82 -3.45 2.48
CA LEU A 46 -1.66 -3.95 3.23
C LEU A 46 -1.98 -5.24 4.00
N GLU A 47 -3.17 -5.36 4.62
CA GLU A 47 -3.61 -6.56 5.32
C GLU A 47 -3.63 -7.81 4.42
N ASN A 48 -3.91 -7.64 3.13
CA ASN A 48 -3.90 -8.72 2.15
C ASN A 48 -2.53 -8.97 1.50
N THR A 49 -1.52 -8.17 1.87
CA THR A 49 -0.17 -8.23 1.30
C THR A 49 0.79 -8.89 2.29
N GLY A 50 1.28 -10.09 1.96
CA GLY A 50 2.32 -10.75 2.73
C GLY A 50 3.72 -10.13 2.54
N PRO A 51 4.73 -10.57 3.30
CA PRO A 51 6.07 -9.97 3.25
C PRO A 51 6.78 -10.22 1.91
N ASN A 52 6.50 -11.35 1.25
CA ASN A 52 7.08 -11.65 -0.06
C ASN A 52 6.44 -10.80 -1.15
N MET A 53 5.11 -10.72 -1.19
CA MET A 53 4.39 -9.84 -2.10
C MET A 53 4.77 -8.38 -1.90
N ALA A 54 4.87 -7.92 -0.64
CA ALA A 54 5.32 -6.57 -0.34
C ALA A 54 6.71 -6.29 -0.93
N GLN A 55 7.65 -7.24 -0.82
CA GLN A 55 8.96 -7.10 -1.43
C GLN A 55 8.90 -7.04 -2.96
N GLN A 56 8.13 -7.94 -3.59
CA GLN A 56 7.96 -7.95 -5.05
C GLN A 56 7.40 -6.61 -5.55
N LEU A 57 6.36 -6.10 -4.90
CA LEU A 57 5.76 -4.80 -5.22
C LEU A 57 6.74 -3.66 -5.04
N ILE A 58 7.54 -3.64 -3.97
CA ILE A 58 8.58 -2.62 -3.78
C ILE A 58 9.55 -2.62 -4.95
N ASP A 59 10.00 -3.81 -5.38
CA ASP A 59 10.95 -3.95 -6.48
C ASP A 59 10.31 -3.51 -7.82
N GLU A 60 9.10 -3.96 -8.14
CA GLU A 60 8.37 -3.59 -9.35
C GLU A 60 8.06 -2.09 -9.42
N LEU A 61 7.54 -1.50 -8.34
CA LEU A 61 7.18 -0.09 -8.27
C LEU A 61 8.41 0.82 -8.38
N SER A 62 9.55 0.39 -7.83
CA SER A 62 10.81 1.13 -7.93
C SER A 62 11.38 1.11 -9.35
N ILE A 63 11.18 0.01 -10.09
CA ILE A 63 11.61 -0.08 -11.49
C ILE A 63 10.71 0.78 -12.38
N PHE A 64 9.40 0.79 -12.08
CA PHE A 64 8.38 1.46 -12.89
C PHE A 64 8.74 2.91 -13.18
N HIS A 65 9.18 3.68 -12.18
CA HIS A 65 9.56 5.09 -12.35
C HIS A 65 10.92 5.33 -13.03
N THR A 66 11.71 4.28 -13.29
CA THR A 66 13.04 4.38 -13.92
C THR A 66 13.09 3.87 -15.35
N GLU A 67 12.18 2.95 -15.72
CA GLU A 67 12.20 2.28 -17.03
C GLU A 67 11.04 2.70 -17.95
N THR A 68 10.04 3.43 -17.45
CA THR A 68 8.96 3.95 -18.31
C THR A 68 9.35 5.28 -18.97
N ASP A 69 8.96 5.44 -20.23
CA ASP A 69 9.15 6.67 -20.97
C ASP A 69 8.36 7.81 -20.30
N PRO A 70 8.99 8.97 -20.04
CA PRO A 70 8.35 10.17 -19.55
C PRO A 70 7.03 10.56 -20.21
N ASP A 71 6.93 10.29 -21.50
CA ASP A 71 5.83 10.63 -22.38
C ASP A 71 4.84 9.45 -22.59
N ASP A 72 5.00 8.35 -21.85
CA ASP A 72 4.14 7.19 -21.99
C ASP A 72 2.74 7.44 -21.40
N SER A 73 1.79 7.73 -22.28
CA SER A 73 0.37 7.90 -21.93
C SER A 73 -0.27 6.67 -21.25
N PHE A 74 0.38 5.49 -21.26
CA PHE A 74 -0.10 4.29 -20.56
C PHE A 74 0.08 4.32 -19.04
N LEU A 75 0.84 5.27 -18.50
CA LEU A 75 1.04 5.43 -17.06
C LEU A 75 -0.18 5.98 -16.31
N VAL A 76 -1.15 6.54 -17.03
CA VAL A 76 -2.39 7.08 -16.45
C VAL A 76 -3.37 5.94 -16.25
N ASN A 77 -3.67 5.61 -14.99
CA ASN A 77 -4.48 4.48 -14.55
C ASN A 77 -3.87 3.09 -14.83
N TYR A 78 -2.56 2.92 -14.60
CA TYR A 78 -1.97 1.59 -14.68
C TYR A 78 -2.47 0.73 -13.51
N PRO A 79 -3.21 -0.38 -13.75
CA PRO A 79 -3.66 -1.25 -12.69
C PRO A 79 -2.48 -2.10 -12.21
N ILE A 80 -2.05 -1.91 -10.97
CA ILE A 80 -0.89 -2.64 -10.44
C ILE A 80 -1.38 -3.96 -9.82
N TYR A 81 -2.40 -3.91 -8.95
CA TYR A 81 -3.02 -5.09 -8.36
C TYR A 81 -4.41 -4.72 -7.79
N GLY A 82 -5.25 -5.71 -7.53
CA GLY A 82 -6.55 -5.48 -6.88
C GLY A 82 -7.27 -6.76 -6.46
N THR A 83 -8.17 -6.64 -5.50
CA THR A 83 -9.25 -7.61 -5.25
C THR A 83 -10.48 -7.19 -6.05
N ASP A 84 -11.52 -8.03 -6.10
CA ASP A 84 -12.78 -7.67 -6.77
C ASP A 84 -13.41 -6.37 -6.18
N ASP A 85 -13.07 -6.05 -4.93
CA ASP A 85 -13.63 -4.91 -4.20
C ASP A 85 -12.70 -3.68 -4.19
N PHE A 86 -11.38 -3.85 -4.37
CA PHE A 86 -10.40 -2.75 -4.35
C PHE A 86 -9.39 -2.85 -5.48
N VAL A 87 -9.29 -1.79 -6.28
CA VAL A 87 -8.28 -1.66 -7.33
C VAL A 87 -7.45 -0.41 -7.04
N PHE A 88 -6.13 -0.53 -7.13
CA PHE A 88 -5.26 0.64 -7.08
C PHE A 88 -4.59 0.91 -8.41
N TYR A 89 -4.51 2.21 -8.71
CA TYR A 89 -4.03 2.73 -9.97
C TYR A 89 -2.80 3.58 -9.73
N MET A 90 -1.75 3.35 -10.51
CA MET A 90 -0.70 4.34 -10.63
C MET A 90 -1.20 5.48 -11.52
N ASN A 91 -0.92 6.71 -11.09
CA ASN A 91 -1.21 7.90 -11.85
C ASN A 91 0.01 8.82 -11.82
N GLN A 92 0.26 9.47 -12.96
CA GLN A 92 1.27 10.50 -13.08
C GLN A 92 0.65 11.87 -12.83
N ASN A 93 1.31 12.68 -12.00
CA ASN A 93 1.03 14.09 -11.87
C ASN A 93 1.64 14.82 -13.08
N THR A 94 0.80 15.22 -14.02
CA THR A 94 1.19 15.88 -15.27
C THR A 94 1.82 17.27 -15.08
N LEU A 95 1.84 17.79 -13.85
CA LEU A 95 2.49 19.06 -13.51
C LEU A 95 3.99 18.93 -13.24
N TYR A 96 4.52 17.71 -13.09
CA TYR A 96 5.93 17.46 -12.79
C TYR A 96 6.60 16.64 -13.90
N PRO A 97 7.88 16.92 -14.23
CA PRO A 97 8.66 16.07 -15.13
C PRO A 97 8.73 14.65 -14.60
N ASN A 98 8.69 13.66 -15.50
CA ASN A 98 8.74 12.23 -15.18
C ASN A 98 10.18 11.75 -14.82
N ASP A 99 10.86 12.56 -14.01
CA ASP A 99 12.28 12.37 -13.71
C ASP A 99 12.47 11.88 -12.26
N SER A 100 11.36 11.83 -11.49
CA SER A 100 11.35 11.47 -10.08
C SER A 100 10.09 10.68 -9.72
N MET A 101 10.24 9.75 -8.78
CA MET A 101 9.12 9.02 -8.16
C MET A 101 8.09 9.94 -7.50
N ASP A 102 8.46 11.18 -7.17
CA ASP A 102 7.56 12.21 -6.63
C ASP A 102 6.52 12.70 -7.66
N ALA A 103 6.71 12.41 -8.94
CA ALA A 103 5.73 12.69 -9.99
C ALA A 103 4.57 11.67 -9.99
N PHE A 104 4.65 10.58 -9.22
CA PHE A 104 3.65 9.53 -9.21
C PHE A 104 2.86 9.47 -7.90
N TYR A 105 1.58 9.19 -8.05
CA TYR A 105 0.68 8.90 -6.94
C TYR A 105 -0.11 7.63 -7.23
N VAL A 106 -0.61 7.02 -6.17
CA VAL A 106 -1.42 5.81 -6.21
C VAL A 106 -2.81 6.15 -5.71
N THR A 107 -3.80 5.83 -6.53
CA THR A 107 -5.22 6.01 -6.25
C THR A 107 -5.83 4.68 -5.86
N PHE A 108 -6.33 4.59 -4.63
CA PHE A 108 -7.10 3.46 -4.13
C PHE A 108 -8.58 3.69 -4.44
N MET A 109 -9.20 2.79 -5.19
CA MET A 109 -10.62 2.83 -5.52
C MET A 109 -11.33 1.60 -4.96
N SER A 110 -12.56 1.78 -4.45
CA SER A 110 -13.52 0.67 -4.30
C SER A 110 -14.76 0.88 -5.15
N SER A 111 -15.69 -0.06 -5.09
CA SER A 111 -17.02 0.00 -5.72
C SER A 111 -17.80 1.32 -5.47
N GLY A 112 -17.43 2.11 -4.45
CA GLY A 112 -18.01 3.42 -4.14
C GLY A 112 -17.28 4.65 -4.73
N GLY A 113 -16.11 4.50 -5.35
CA GLY A 113 -15.30 5.60 -5.90
C GLY A 113 -13.86 5.64 -5.37
N ILE A 114 -13.20 6.79 -5.55
CA ILE A 114 -11.86 7.05 -5.03
C ILE A 114 -11.93 7.15 -3.51
N ILE A 115 -11.07 6.37 -2.84
CA ILE A 115 -10.98 6.31 -1.38
C ILE A 115 -9.75 7.08 -0.90
N SER A 116 -8.60 6.93 -1.58
CA SER A 116 -7.36 7.61 -1.17
C SER A 116 -6.42 7.85 -2.33
N ASP A 117 -5.71 8.97 -2.30
CA ASP A 117 -4.54 9.23 -3.14
C ASP A 117 -3.30 9.40 -2.25
N ILE A 118 -2.24 8.65 -2.52
CA ILE A 118 -0.96 8.79 -1.80
C ILE A 118 0.21 8.85 -2.77
N PRO A 119 1.31 9.57 -2.46
CA PRO A 119 2.53 9.52 -3.26
C PRO A 119 3.03 8.07 -3.40
N LEU A 120 3.49 7.69 -4.59
CA LEU A 120 4.01 6.33 -4.85
C LEU A 120 5.17 5.99 -3.89
N ARG A 121 6.03 6.98 -3.64
CA ARG A 121 7.12 6.87 -2.66
C ARG A 121 6.62 6.46 -1.28
N ASP A 122 5.49 7.02 -0.86
CA ASP A 122 4.94 6.75 0.46
C ASP A 122 4.31 5.35 0.51
N LEU A 123 3.70 4.86 -0.59
CA LEU A 123 3.28 3.46 -0.69
C LEU A 123 4.45 2.49 -0.53
N ILE A 124 5.57 2.72 -1.23
CA ILE A 124 6.76 1.87 -1.13
C ILE A 124 7.29 1.84 0.31
N LEU A 125 7.32 2.99 0.98
CA LEU A 125 7.72 3.06 2.38
C LEU A 125 6.73 2.32 3.30
N LEU A 126 5.42 2.39 3.01
CA LEU A 126 4.38 1.69 3.77
C LEU A 126 4.52 0.17 3.63
N LEU A 127 4.72 -0.32 2.40
CA LEU A 127 5.00 -1.73 2.11
C LEU A 127 6.25 -2.20 2.86
N GLY A 128 7.30 -1.38 2.91
CA GLY A 128 8.52 -1.67 3.65
C GLY A 128 8.29 -1.78 5.16
N GLU A 129 7.58 -0.81 5.76
CA GLU A 129 7.24 -0.85 7.19
C GLU A 129 6.36 -2.05 7.52
N TRP A 130 5.40 -2.37 6.67
CA TRP A 130 4.50 -3.51 6.85
C TRP A 130 5.23 -4.85 6.76
N ARG A 131 6.06 -5.03 5.72
CA ARG A 131 6.93 -6.21 5.56
C ARG A 131 7.81 -6.42 6.78
N ASP A 132 8.48 -5.37 7.24
CA ASP A 132 9.39 -5.44 8.39
C ASP A 132 8.63 -5.76 9.69
N TYR A 133 7.42 -5.21 9.83
CA TYR A 133 6.52 -5.55 10.93
C TYR A 133 6.14 -7.03 10.91
N LEU A 134 5.66 -7.56 9.79
CA LEU A 134 5.31 -8.98 9.64
C LEU A 134 6.51 -9.90 9.93
N ASN A 135 7.67 -9.61 9.34
CA ASN A 135 8.88 -10.39 9.52
C ASN A 135 9.37 -10.42 10.97
N SER A 136 9.06 -9.40 11.77
CA SER A 136 9.41 -9.39 13.20
C SER A 136 8.77 -10.53 14.01
N PHE A 137 7.70 -11.14 13.49
CA PHE A 137 7.02 -12.30 14.09
C PHE A 137 7.45 -13.65 13.48
N GLY A 138 8.29 -13.65 12.45
CA GLY A 138 8.68 -14.83 11.69
C GLY A 138 7.48 -15.52 11.03
N SER A 139 7.54 -16.83 10.82
CA SER A 139 6.47 -17.60 10.14
C SER A 139 5.21 -17.86 10.98
N LYS A 140 5.00 -17.10 12.07
CA LYS A 140 3.87 -17.30 12.99
C LYS A 140 2.56 -16.67 12.51
N HIS A 141 2.55 -16.06 11.32
CA HIS A 141 1.38 -15.40 10.76
C HIS A 141 0.87 -16.09 9.49
N ASN A 142 -0.40 -15.90 9.17
CA ASN A 142 -1.07 -16.52 8.02
C ASN A 142 -0.56 -16.04 6.66
N LEU A 143 0.07 -14.86 6.58
CA LEU A 143 0.55 -14.26 5.33
C LEU A 143 1.96 -14.69 4.88
N ALA A 144 2.64 -15.63 5.55
CA ALA A 144 4.08 -15.89 5.29
C ALA A 144 4.44 -16.31 3.85
N ASN A 145 3.46 -16.82 3.09
CA ASN A 145 3.64 -17.29 1.72
C ASN A 145 2.76 -16.56 0.69
N MET A 146 2.03 -15.53 1.13
CA MET A 146 1.28 -14.64 0.23
C MET A 146 2.24 -13.57 -0.30
#